data_AF-A0A2J4JPN6-F1
#
_entry.id   AF-A0A2J4JPN6-F1
#
_cell.length_a   1.000
_cell.length_b   1.000
_cell.length_c   1.000
_cell.angle_alpha   90.00
_cell.angle_beta   90.00
_cell.angle_gamma   90.00
#
_symmetry.space_group_name_H-M   'P 1'
#
loop_
_entity.id
_entity.type
_entity.pdbx_description
1 polymer ?
#
loop_
_entity_poly.entity_id
_entity_poly.type
_entity_poly.pdbx_seq_one_letter_code
_entity_poly.pdbx_strand_id
1 'polypeptide(L)'
;MLYPGLYEQVINNALNRELAEIPEARKSTAPIDTAEAAKVLAQYLTDVVQKGLENVQDNGGGIEAQIQLANQIVTTIQNTTQEADFAALGVDQRAEQLL
;
A
#
# COMPACT_ATOMS: atom_id res chain seq x y z
N MET A 1 4.76 -50.15 -3.83
CA MET A 1 4.79 -48.67 -3.78
C MET A 1 6.15 -48.28 -3.25
N LEU A 2 7.00 -47.64 -4.06
CA LEU A 2 8.38 -47.31 -3.69
C LEU A 2 8.36 -46.24 -2.60
N TYR A 3 9.04 -46.52 -1.49
CA TYR A 3 9.25 -45.54 -0.43
C TYR A 3 10.11 -44.39 -0.98
N PRO A 4 9.79 -43.12 -0.66
CA PRO A 4 10.60 -41.99 -1.09
C PRO A 4 12.04 -42.20 -0.65
N GLY A 5 13.00 -41.97 -1.55
CA GLY A 5 14.42 -42.07 -1.21
C GLY A 5 14.78 -41.08 -0.10
N LEU A 6 15.81 -41.38 0.69
CA LEU A 6 16.27 -40.50 1.78
C LEU A 6 16.54 -39.06 1.27
N TYR A 7 16.99 -38.94 0.02
CA TYR A 7 17.17 -37.66 -0.68
C TYR A 7 15.86 -36.91 -0.90
N GLU A 8 14.80 -37.59 -1.34
CA GLU A 8 13.48 -36.96 -1.54
C GLU A 8 12.88 -36.50 -0.21
N GLN A 9 13.11 -37.22 0.89
CA GLN A 9 12.66 -36.81 2.21
C GLN A 9 13.38 -35.56 2.73
N VAL A 10 14.68 -35.43 2.46
CA VAL A 10 15.46 -34.24 2.83
C VAL A 10 15.02 -33.04 2.00
N ILE A 11 14.81 -33.22 0.68
CA ILE A 11 14.30 -32.16 -0.19
C ILE A 11 12.90 -31.73 0.23
N ASN A 12 11.98 -32.67 0.46
CA ASN A 12 10.62 -32.36 0.89
C ASN A 12 10.57 -31.69 2.27
N ASN A 13 11.44 -32.07 3.20
CA ASN A 13 11.52 -31.41 4.50
C ASN A 13 12.13 -30.01 4.41
N ALA A 14 13.17 -29.82 3.60
CA ALA A 14 13.77 -28.51 3.36
C ALA A 14 12.76 -27.56 2.68
N LEU A 15 12.06 -28.05 1.65
CA LEU A 15 11.02 -27.31 0.96
C LEU A 15 9.86 -26.95 1.88
N ASN A 16 9.37 -27.90 2.69
CA ASN A 16 8.30 -27.65 3.67
C ASN A 16 8.73 -26.68 4.78
N ARG A 17 10.01 -26.67 5.15
CA ARG A 17 10.56 -25.76 6.16
C ARG A 17 10.70 -24.34 5.61
N GLU A 18 11.16 -24.18 4.37
CA GLU A 18 11.14 -22.89 3.67
C GLU A 18 9.70 -22.38 3.46
N LEU A 19 8.76 -23.25 3.11
CA LEU A 19 7.33 -22.92 3.01
C LEU A 19 6.69 -22.54 4.36
N ALA A 20 7.20 -23.07 5.48
CA ALA A 20 6.75 -22.74 6.84
C ALA A 20 7.43 -21.49 7.42
N GLU A 21 8.61 -21.10 6.92
CA GLU A 21 9.29 -19.85 7.26
C GLU A 21 8.78 -18.65 6.43
N ILE A 22 7.94 -18.88 5.42
CA ILE A 22 7.13 -17.81 4.82
C ILE A 22 6.04 -17.45 5.84
N PRO A 23 6.04 -16.22 6.39
CA PRO A 23 5.08 -15.86 7.42
C PRO A 23 3.64 -16.00 6.89
N GLU A 24 2.81 -16.78 7.58
CA GLU A 24 1.36 -16.88 7.39
C GLU A 24 0.64 -15.53 7.54
N ALA A 25 1.35 -14.48 7.97
CA ALA A 25 0.89 -13.09 7.95
C ALA A 25 0.56 -12.56 6.54
N ARG A 26 0.89 -13.29 5.47
CA ARG A 26 0.53 -12.96 4.07
C ARG A 26 -0.48 -13.94 3.43
N LYS A 27 -1.13 -14.81 4.21
CA LYS A 27 -2.15 -15.77 3.71
C LYS A 27 -3.55 -15.54 4.25
N SER A 28 -3.76 -14.52 5.07
CA SER A 28 -5.11 -14.00 5.37
C SER A 28 -5.44 -12.80 4.47
N THR A 29 -5.17 -12.93 3.17
CA THR A 29 -5.93 -12.15 2.19
C THR A 29 -7.28 -12.85 2.06
N ALA A 30 -8.16 -12.66 3.05
CA ALA A 30 -9.58 -12.81 2.77
C ALA A 30 -9.86 -11.98 1.49
N PRO A 31 -10.63 -12.49 0.51
CA PRO A 31 -11.04 -11.66 -0.61
C PRO A 31 -11.59 -10.37 -0.01
N ILE A 32 -11.06 -9.22 -0.46
CA ILE A 32 -11.49 -7.92 0.04
C ILE A 32 -13.01 -7.92 -0.10
N ASP A 33 -13.72 -7.88 1.03
CA ASP A 33 -15.17 -7.82 1.03
C ASP A 33 -15.54 -6.61 0.19
N THR A 34 -16.25 -6.82 -0.92
CA THR A 34 -16.62 -5.75 -1.85
C THR A 34 -17.40 -4.63 -1.16
N ALA A 35 -18.09 -4.92 -0.05
CA ALA A 35 -18.78 -3.91 0.75
C ALA A 35 -17.82 -3.03 1.57
N GLU A 36 -16.70 -3.59 2.04
CA GLU A 36 -15.67 -2.86 2.82
C GLU A 36 -14.43 -2.50 1.97
N ALA A 37 -14.42 -2.83 0.68
CA ALA A 37 -13.23 -2.71 -0.17
C ALA A 37 -12.71 -1.28 -0.26
N ALA A 38 -13.61 -0.32 -0.42
CA ALA A 38 -13.26 1.09 -0.45
C ALA A 38 -12.52 1.51 0.84
N LYS A 39 -12.98 1.03 2.00
CA LYS A 39 -12.39 1.36 3.30
C LYS A 39 -11.03 0.70 3.50
N VAL A 40 -10.91 -0.58 3.15
CA VAL A 40 -9.64 -1.31 3.24
C VAL A 40 -8.59 -0.70 2.31
N LEU A 41 -8.98 -0.37 1.08
CA LEU A 41 -8.10 0.27 0.11
C LEU A 41 -7.74 1.71 0.52
N ALA A 42 -8.69 2.47 1.06
CA ALA A 42 -8.40 3.80 1.60
C ALA A 42 -7.39 3.74 2.74
N GLN A 43 -7.52 2.80 3.68
CA GLN A 43 -6.56 2.65 4.78
C GLN A 43 -5.17 2.29 4.27
N TYR A 44 -5.08 1.36 3.30
CA TYR A 44 -3.82 1.02 2.66
C TYR A 44 -3.18 2.23 1.96
N LEU A 45 -3.99 3.01 1.22
CA LEU A 45 -3.52 4.21 0.56
C LEU A 45 -3.03 5.25 1.56
N THR A 46 -3.67 5.41 2.72
CA THR A 46 -3.19 6.29 3.80
C THR A 46 -1.76 5.93 4.21
N ASP A 47 -1.48 4.64 4.46
CA ASP A 47 -0.14 4.19 4.86
C ASP A 47 0.90 4.42 3.76
N VAL A 48 0.52 4.23 2.50
CA VAL A 48 1.41 4.46 1.33
C VAL A 48 1.69 5.95 1.15
N VAL A 49 0.66 6.80 1.22
CA VAL A 49 0.79 8.25 1.09
C VAL A 49 1.65 8.82 2.20
N GLN A 50 1.45 8.38 3.46
CA GLN A 50 2.27 8.80 4.59
C GLN A 50 3.75 8.48 4.34
N LYS A 51 4.08 7.24 3.96
CA LYS A 51 5.46 6.83 3.65
C LYS A 51 6.03 7.61 2.46
N GLY A 52 5.21 7.94 1.47
CA GLY A 52 5.61 8.79 0.35
C GLY A 52 6.00 10.19 0.80
N LEU A 53 5.21 10.81 1.68
CA LEU A 53 5.49 12.13 2.25
C LEU A 53 6.73 12.14 3.15
N GLU A 54 6.91 11.11 3.98
CA GLU A 54 8.12 10.90 4.80
C GLU A 54 9.35 10.75 3.89
N ASN A 55 9.26 9.95 2.82
CA ASN A 55 10.36 9.77 1.89
C ASN A 55 10.71 11.07 1.14
N VAL A 56 9.74 11.92 0.80
CA VAL A 56 10.03 13.25 0.22
C VAL A 56 10.87 14.08 1.20
N GLN A 57 10.53 14.05 2.48
CA GLN A 57 11.29 14.74 3.53
C GLN A 57 12.70 14.16 3.71
N ASP A 58 12.82 12.83 3.75
CA ASP A 58 14.09 12.13 3.91
C ASP A 58 15.05 12.37 2.73
N ASN A 59 14.51 12.61 1.53
CA ASN A 59 15.28 12.97 0.34
C ASN A 59 15.57 14.48 0.23
N GLY A 60 15.36 15.25 1.32
CA GLY A 60 15.69 16.67 1.38
C GLY A 60 14.61 17.60 0.85
N GLY A 61 13.40 17.09 0.56
CA GLY A 61 12.23 17.89 0.22
C GLY A 61 11.66 18.59 1.45
N GLY A 62 11.27 19.86 1.32
CA GLY A 62 10.58 20.61 2.38
C GLY A 62 9.07 20.37 2.38
N ILE A 63 8.37 21.10 3.26
CA ILE A 63 6.90 21.08 3.35
C ILE A 63 6.23 21.41 2.01
N GLU A 64 6.84 22.28 1.20
CA GLU A 64 6.34 22.60 -0.15
C GLU A 64 6.32 21.38 -1.08
N ALA A 65 7.36 20.53 -1.03
CA ALA A 65 7.42 19.31 -1.84
C ALA A 65 6.40 18.26 -1.35
N GLN A 66 6.16 18.20 -0.04
CA GLN A 66 5.11 17.36 0.54
C GLN A 66 3.70 17.83 0.11
N ILE A 67 3.44 19.14 0.13
CA ILE A 67 2.18 19.73 -0.37
C ILE A 67 2.01 19.45 -1.87
N GLN A 68 3.08 19.58 -2.66
CA GLN A 68 3.02 19.25 -4.09
C GLN A 68 2.65 17.79 -4.33
N LEU A 69 3.26 16.85 -3.59
CA LEU A 69 2.91 15.43 -3.70
C LEU A 69 1.46 15.16 -3.29
N ALA A 70 0.99 15.76 -2.20
CA ALA A 70 -0.39 15.65 -1.75
C ALA A 70 -1.38 16.14 -2.82
N ASN A 71 -1.13 17.32 -3.40
CA ASN A 71 -1.97 17.88 -4.46
C ASN A 71 -1.94 17.05 -5.75
N GLN A 72 -0.82 16.41 -6.09
CA GLN A 72 -0.75 15.46 -7.21
C GLN A 72 -1.63 14.23 -6.99
N ILE A 73 -1.67 13.70 -5.77
CA ILE A 73 -2.54 12.57 -5.42
C ILE A 73 -4.02 12.98 -5.55
N VAL A 74 -4.40 14.13 -5.00
CA VAL A 74 -5.77 14.69 -5.13
C VAL A 74 -6.16 14.88 -6.59
N THR A 75 -5.27 15.47 -7.39
CA THR A 75 -5.50 15.69 -8.84
C THR A 75 -5.65 14.36 -9.60
N THR A 76 -4.88 13.35 -9.23
CA THR A 76 -4.97 12.01 -9.85
C THR A 76 -6.31 11.35 -9.57
N ILE A 77 -6.80 11.45 -8.34
CA ILE A 77 -8.13 10.95 -7.96
C ILE A 77 -9.21 11.70 -8.74
N GLN A 78 -9.19 13.04 -8.73
CA GLN A 78 -10.12 13.89 -9.48
C GLN A 78 -10.19 13.52 -10.96
N ASN A 79 -9.04 13.39 -11.63
CA ASN A 79 -8.99 13.06 -13.06
C ASN A 79 -9.52 11.65 -13.35
N THR A 80 -9.34 10.72 -12.42
CA THR A 80 -9.78 9.32 -12.58
C THR A 80 -11.28 9.17 -12.33
N THR A 81 -11.82 9.87 -11.32
CA THR A 81 -13.24 9.81 -10.95
C THR A 81 -14.11 10.79 -11.73
N GLN A 82 -13.51 11.81 -12.36
CA GLN A 82 -14.19 12.96 -12.96
C GLN A 82 -15.07 13.75 -11.97
N GLU A 83 -14.84 13.55 -10.67
CA GLU A 83 -15.55 14.21 -9.57
C GLU A 83 -14.87 15.55 -9.27
N ALA A 84 -15.51 16.64 -9.67
CA ALA A 84 -14.99 18.00 -9.49
C ALA A 84 -14.82 18.39 -8.02
N ASP A 85 -15.55 17.75 -7.11
CA ASP A 85 -15.54 18.05 -5.67
C ASP A 85 -14.18 17.75 -5.02
N PHE A 86 -13.36 16.87 -5.61
CA PHE A 86 -12.00 16.62 -5.11
C PHE A 86 -11.06 17.82 -5.32
N ALA A 87 -11.36 18.73 -6.25
CA ALA A 87 -10.57 19.94 -6.45
C ALA A 87 -10.61 20.86 -5.22
N ALA A 88 -11.69 20.81 -4.44
CA ALA A 88 -11.83 21.58 -3.21
C ALA A 88 -11.00 21.00 -2.05
N LEU A 89 -10.58 19.73 -2.14
CA LEU A 89 -9.79 19.05 -1.12
C LEU A 89 -8.27 19.27 -1.26
N GLY A 90 -7.86 20.14 -2.18
CA GLY A 90 -6.46 20.54 -2.34
C GLY A 90 -5.92 21.28 -1.12
N VAL A 91 -4.61 21.13 -0.87
CA VAL A 91 -3.89 21.84 0.18
C VAL A 91 -3.26 23.09 -0.43
N ASP A 92 -3.54 24.26 0.14
CA ASP A 92 -2.93 25.51 -0.31
C ASP A 92 -1.41 25.49 -0.04
N GLN A 93 -0.62 26.32 -0.74
CA GLN A 93 0.85 26.40 -0.58
C GLN A 93 1.29 26.69 0.86
N ARG A 94 0.37 27.18 1.71
CA ARG A 94 0.58 27.42 3.14
C ARG A 94 0.36 26.20 4.06
N ALA A 95 0.15 25.00 3.50
CA ALA A 95 -0.28 23.81 4.24
C ALA A 95 -1.66 23.95 4.92
N GLU A 96 -2.47 24.91 4.48
CA GLU A 96 -3.84 25.07 4.95
C GLU A 96 -4.75 24.24 4.05
N GLN A 97 -5.54 23.35 4.65
CA GLN A 97 -6.56 22.61 3.91
C GLN A 97 -7.65 23.58 3.46
N LEU A 98 -7.94 23.63 2.15
CA LEU A 98 -9.07 24.38 1.64
C LEU A 98 -10.35 23.60 2.01
N LEU A 99 -11.29 24.27 2.67
CA LEU A 99 -12.59 23.73 3.10
C LEU A 99 -13.72 24.24 2.20
#